data_AF-A0A914MDP1-F1
#
_entry.id   AF-A0A914MDP1-F1
#
_cell.length_a   1.000
_cell.length_b   1.000
_cell.length_c   1.000
_cell.angle_alpha   90.00
_cell.angle_beta   90.00
_cell.angle_gamma   90.00
#
_symmetry.space_group_name_H-M   'P 1'
#
loop_
_entity.id
_entity.type
_entity.pdbx_description
1 polymer ?
#
loop_
_entity_poly.entity_id
_entity_poly.type
_entity_poly.pdbx_seq_one_letter_code
_entity_poly.pdbx_strand_id
1 'polypeptide(L)'
;MLTIMPCQGRKKGSVKIKNKWNEIDSRCNCCKNNCINTNNPIGNCIKGNGVVNIINEENIKYINCLEWIGYDKCPYIYAENSFENPENSLNYSLYYFEIKCKFERELNSGMTYMNIGFKNCTTNKHIGYSHISKFATICNENCESFQSFELENISWNNNDIFGCGLVYPPINKISYKFPYVFFTQNGNQIGKGILLKEISDIYKPYAWLRCCSIETNFGNNLESKPFKYRISKHSILKEFY
;
A
#
# COMPACT_ATOMS: atom_id res chain seq x y z
N MET A 1 2.98 -3.13 46.91
CA MET A 1 1.85 -2.39 46.29
C MET A 1 2.40 -1.73 45.03
N LEU A 2 2.25 -2.36 43.87
CA LEU A 2 2.79 -1.84 42.61
C LEU A 2 1.82 -0.75 42.10
N THR A 3 2.24 0.50 42.19
CA THR A 3 1.48 1.63 41.65
C THR A 3 1.53 1.56 40.12
N ILE A 4 0.46 1.06 39.51
CA ILE A 4 0.26 1.15 38.06
C ILE A 4 -0.01 2.62 37.75
N MET A 5 1.02 3.33 37.29
CA MET A 5 0.86 4.69 36.78
C MET A 5 -0.06 4.67 35.54
N PRO A 6 -1.09 5.53 35.48
CA PRO A 6 -1.92 5.66 34.30
C PRO A 6 -1.06 6.19 33.14
N CYS A 7 -1.05 5.46 32.02
CA CYS A 7 -0.37 5.88 30.79
C CYS A 7 -0.97 7.20 30.29
N GLN A 8 -0.36 8.32 30.67
CA GLN A 8 -0.62 9.64 30.08
C GLN A 8 -0.35 9.59 28.57
N GLY A 9 -1.26 10.20 27.79
CA GLY A 9 -1.34 10.10 26.34
C GLY A 9 -0.01 10.32 25.62
N ARG A 10 0.49 9.29 24.96
CA ARG A 10 1.71 9.36 24.13
C ARG A 10 1.42 10.23 22.90
N LYS A 11 2.06 11.39 22.79
CA LYS A 11 2.01 12.24 21.59
C LYS A 11 2.59 11.46 20.39
N LYS A 12 1.90 11.49 19.26
CA LYS A 12 2.32 10.86 18.01
C LYS A 12 2.74 11.94 17.01
N GLY A 13 3.89 11.74 16.37
CA GLY A 13 4.31 12.57 15.24
C GLY A 13 3.91 11.88 13.94
N SER A 14 3.13 12.55 13.10
CA SER A 14 2.99 12.15 11.70
C SER A 14 4.19 12.69 10.93
N VAL A 15 4.92 11.83 10.23
CA VAL A 15 6.03 12.28 9.39
C VAL A 15 5.51 12.53 7.98
N LYS A 16 5.83 13.71 7.42
CA LYS A 16 5.46 14.06 6.05
C LYS A 16 6.67 13.91 5.16
N ILE A 17 6.65 12.91 4.28
CA ILE A 17 7.62 12.75 3.19
C ILE A 17 6.84 12.92 1.90
N LYS A 18 7.22 13.91 1.09
CA LYS A 18 6.63 14.05 -0.25
C LYS A 18 6.96 12.80 -1.06
N ASN A 19 5.99 12.25 -1.78
CA ASN A 19 6.21 11.02 -2.53
C ASN A 19 5.39 11.00 -3.82
N LYS A 20 5.80 10.12 -4.73
CA LYS A 20 5.19 9.90 -6.04
C LYS A 20 5.48 8.49 -6.54
N TRP A 21 4.66 8.00 -7.46
CA TRP A 21 4.99 6.78 -8.21
C TRP A 21 6.13 7.08 -9.20
N ASN A 22 7.12 6.19 -9.24
CA ASN A 22 8.32 6.42 -10.07
C ASN A 22 8.77 5.18 -10.84
N GLU A 23 8.55 3.99 -10.31
CA GLU A 23 9.09 2.76 -10.89
C GLU A 23 7.97 1.74 -11.14
N ILE A 24 7.96 1.15 -12.34
CA ILE A 24 7.15 -0.02 -12.69
C ILE A 24 8.11 -1.19 -12.91
N ASP A 25 7.85 -2.35 -12.32
CA ASP A 25 8.67 -3.55 -12.51
C ASP A 25 8.76 -3.91 -14.00
N SER A 26 9.99 -3.86 -14.52
CA SER A 26 10.29 -4.03 -15.95
C SER A 26 9.90 -5.40 -16.50
N ARG A 27 9.78 -6.42 -15.63
CA ARG A 27 9.29 -7.76 -16.01
C ARG A 27 7.85 -7.72 -16.52
N CYS A 28 7.13 -6.65 -16.21
CA CYS A 28 5.73 -6.46 -16.54
C CYS A 28 5.49 -5.41 -17.64
N ASN A 29 6.53 -4.98 -18.36
CA ASN A 29 6.41 -4.12 -19.55
C ASN A 29 5.41 -4.70 -20.56
N CYS A 30 4.69 -3.85 -21.30
CA CYS A 30 3.65 -4.32 -22.23
C CYS A 30 4.17 -5.39 -23.21
N CYS A 31 5.32 -5.16 -23.84
CA CYS A 31 5.99 -6.08 -24.75
C CYS A 31 7.49 -5.75 -24.81
N LYS A 32 8.29 -6.58 -25.49
CA LYS A 32 9.74 -6.36 -25.68
C LYS A 32 10.06 -4.98 -26.30
N ASN A 33 9.13 -4.43 -27.09
CA ASN A 33 9.30 -3.15 -27.75
C ASN A 33 8.90 -1.95 -26.87
N ASN A 34 8.46 -2.16 -25.63
CA ASN A 34 8.03 -1.12 -24.69
C ASN A 34 7.07 -0.07 -25.31
N CYS A 35 6.16 -0.51 -26.19
CA CYS A 35 5.34 0.41 -26.98
C CYS A 35 4.36 1.27 -26.14
N ILE A 36 4.03 0.82 -24.94
CA ILE A 36 3.43 1.63 -23.88
C ILE A 36 4.43 1.71 -22.73
N ASN A 37 4.72 2.92 -22.26
CA ASN A 37 5.58 3.19 -21.11
C ASN A 37 5.25 4.56 -20.50
N THR A 38 5.96 4.96 -19.45
CA THR A 38 5.74 6.23 -18.74
C THR A 38 5.90 7.48 -19.63
N ASN A 39 6.74 7.41 -20.66
CA ASN A 39 6.95 8.51 -21.62
C ASN A 39 5.91 8.50 -22.76
N ASN A 40 5.29 7.36 -23.04
CA ASN A 40 4.21 7.24 -24.02
C ASN A 40 3.00 6.52 -23.40
N PRO A 41 2.18 7.23 -22.60
CA PRO A 41 1.22 6.55 -21.75
C PRO A 41 -0.13 6.23 -22.37
N ILE A 42 -0.31 6.60 -23.64
CA ILE A 42 -1.57 6.49 -24.36
C ILE A 42 -1.43 5.44 -25.45
N GLY A 43 -2.45 4.60 -25.60
CA GLY A 43 -2.55 3.62 -26.68
C GLY A 43 -2.79 2.21 -26.16
N ASN A 44 -2.65 1.24 -27.06
CA ASN A 44 -2.78 -0.18 -26.77
C ASN A 44 -1.46 -0.89 -27.01
N CYS A 45 -1.21 -1.95 -26.23
CA CYS A 45 -0.04 -2.77 -26.44
C CYS A 45 -0.16 -3.46 -27.81
N ILE A 46 0.88 -3.41 -28.65
CA ILE A 46 0.85 -4.07 -29.98
C ILE A 46 0.64 -5.59 -29.90
N LYS A 47 0.97 -6.19 -28.75
CA LYS A 47 0.72 -7.61 -28.44
C LYS A 47 -0.63 -7.84 -27.75
N GLY A 48 -1.45 -6.80 -27.61
CA GLY A 48 -2.74 -6.83 -26.93
C GLY A 48 -2.68 -6.97 -25.41
N ASN A 49 -1.51 -6.97 -24.76
CA ASN A 49 -1.41 -7.16 -23.31
C ASN A 49 -1.97 -5.96 -22.52
N GLY A 50 -2.62 -6.26 -21.40
CA GLY A 50 -3.06 -5.25 -20.44
C GLY A 50 -1.90 -4.82 -19.55
N VAL A 51 -1.82 -3.53 -19.23
CA VAL A 51 -0.69 -2.93 -18.50
C VAL A 51 -1.11 -1.79 -17.61
N VAL A 52 -0.30 -1.48 -16.60
CA VAL A 52 -0.39 -0.22 -15.87
C VAL A 52 0.46 0.84 -16.54
N ASN A 53 0.10 2.10 -16.30
CA ASN A 53 0.95 3.21 -16.59
C ASN A 53 0.83 4.32 -15.55
N ILE A 54 1.95 4.97 -15.25
CA ILE A 54 1.99 6.16 -14.41
C ILE A 54 1.62 7.35 -15.32
N ILE A 55 0.42 7.90 -15.13
CA ILE A 55 -0.06 9.04 -15.92
C ILE A 55 0.50 10.36 -15.37
N ASN A 56 0.69 10.42 -14.05
CA ASN A 56 1.42 11.48 -13.36
C ASN A 56 1.90 10.95 -12.00
N GLU A 57 2.53 11.83 -11.22
CA GLU A 57 3.15 11.52 -9.91
C GLU A 57 2.23 10.77 -8.92
N GLU A 58 0.90 10.96 -8.99
CA GLU A 58 -0.07 10.36 -8.07
C GLU A 58 -1.06 9.39 -8.74
N ASN A 59 -1.10 9.32 -10.07
CA ASN A 59 -2.16 8.60 -10.79
C ASN A 59 -1.58 7.47 -11.65
N ILE A 60 -2.13 6.28 -11.46
CA ILE A 60 -1.84 5.10 -12.27
C ILE A 60 -3.11 4.72 -13.03
N LYS A 61 -2.99 4.54 -14.34
CA LYS A 61 -4.07 4.05 -15.19
C LYS A 61 -3.78 2.62 -15.63
N TYR A 62 -4.77 1.75 -15.51
CA TYR A 62 -4.74 0.44 -16.15
C TYR A 62 -5.30 0.54 -17.57
N ILE A 63 -4.61 -0.07 -18.52
CA ILE A 63 -5.02 -0.23 -19.90
C ILE A 63 -5.32 -1.71 -20.07
N ASN A 64 -6.58 -2.04 -20.32
CA ASN A 64 -7.04 -3.42 -20.46
C ASN A 64 -6.38 -4.14 -21.64
N CYS A 65 -6.23 -5.46 -21.53
CA CYS A 65 -5.84 -6.26 -22.67
C CYS A 65 -6.91 -6.24 -23.79
N LEU A 66 -6.47 -6.44 -25.03
CA LEU A 66 -7.35 -6.71 -26.15
C LEU A 66 -7.87 -8.14 -26.04
N GLU A 67 -9.19 -8.27 -26.11
CA GLU A 67 -9.88 -9.56 -26.00
C GLU A 67 -9.35 -10.56 -27.03
N TRP A 68 -9.16 -11.82 -26.61
CA TRP A 68 -8.66 -12.93 -27.43
C TRP A 68 -7.23 -12.80 -28.00
N ILE A 69 -6.55 -11.67 -27.79
CA ILE A 69 -5.21 -11.42 -28.33
C ILE A 69 -4.15 -11.46 -27.23
N GLY A 70 -4.38 -10.72 -26.14
CA GLY A 70 -3.40 -10.57 -25.07
C GLY A 70 -3.95 -10.96 -23.70
N TYR A 71 -3.11 -10.81 -22.69
CA TYR A 71 -3.46 -11.07 -21.30
C TYR A 71 -3.16 -9.84 -20.42
N ASP A 72 -3.94 -9.69 -19.37
CA ASP A 72 -3.77 -8.64 -18.36
C ASP A 72 -2.55 -8.92 -17.48
N LYS A 73 -1.56 -8.03 -17.51
CA LYS A 73 -0.40 -8.10 -16.62
C LYS A 73 -0.73 -7.53 -15.25
N CYS A 74 0.06 -7.95 -14.26
CA CYS A 74 -0.01 -7.47 -12.88
C CYS A 74 1.39 -6.98 -12.46
N PRO A 75 1.78 -5.73 -12.78
CA PRO A 75 3.07 -5.15 -12.39
C PRO A 75 3.09 -4.65 -10.95
N TYR A 76 4.24 -4.79 -10.29
CA TYR A 76 4.54 -3.99 -9.11
C TYR A 76 4.88 -2.56 -9.53
N ILE A 77 4.34 -1.59 -8.80
CA ILE A 77 4.65 -0.16 -8.93
C ILE A 77 5.18 0.31 -7.59
N TYR A 78 6.31 1.01 -7.60
CA TYR A 78 6.97 1.50 -6.39
C TYR A 78 7.01 3.02 -6.37
N ALA A 79 6.89 3.56 -5.15
CA ALA A 79 7.07 4.97 -4.91
C ALA A 79 8.56 5.37 -4.99
N GLU A 80 8.81 6.65 -5.28
CA GLU A 80 10.15 7.24 -5.35
C GLU A 80 10.88 7.07 -4.01
N ASN A 81 10.27 7.58 -2.95
CA ASN A 81 10.86 7.64 -1.63
C ASN A 81 10.44 6.45 -0.77
N SER A 82 11.40 5.91 -0.03
CA SER A 82 11.14 4.98 1.07
C SER A 82 10.77 5.74 2.34
N PHE A 83 10.14 5.04 3.26
CA PHE A 83 9.89 5.49 4.62
C PHE A 83 10.94 4.88 5.52
N GLU A 84 11.74 5.74 6.13
CA GLU A 84 12.85 5.36 6.98
C GLU A 84 12.47 5.54 8.45
N ASN A 85 13.00 4.66 9.31
CA ASN A 85 12.90 4.81 10.74
C ASN A 85 13.63 6.10 11.16
N PRO A 86 12.94 7.11 11.70
CA PRO A 86 13.60 8.37 12.02
C PRO A 86 14.57 8.19 13.19
N GLU A 87 15.82 8.54 12.94
CA GLU A 87 16.87 8.54 13.96
C GLU A 87 16.45 9.39 15.18
N ASN A 88 16.71 8.86 16.37
CA ASN A 88 16.47 9.55 17.66
C ASN A 88 15.01 9.95 17.94
N SER A 89 14.01 9.30 17.34
CA SER A 89 12.62 9.62 17.64
C SER A 89 12.22 9.21 19.07
N LEU A 90 11.82 10.20 19.87
CA LEU A 90 11.29 10.01 21.23
C LEU A 90 9.82 9.55 21.25
N ASN A 91 9.14 9.69 20.11
CA ASN A 91 7.73 9.37 19.94
C ASN A 91 7.54 8.29 18.85
N TYR A 92 6.31 7.81 18.73
CA TYR A 92 5.96 7.01 17.57
C TYR A 92 5.92 7.88 16.32
N SER A 93 6.44 7.33 15.24
CA SER A 93 6.44 7.95 13.92
C SER A 93 5.47 7.19 13.03
N LEU A 94 4.55 7.92 12.41
CA LEU A 94 3.55 7.35 11.50
C LEU A 94 3.78 7.89 10.09
N TYR A 95 3.92 6.96 9.14
CA TYR A 95 3.82 7.18 7.71
C TYR A 95 2.49 6.62 7.20
N TYR A 96 1.86 7.30 6.25
CA TYR A 96 0.55 6.92 5.76
C TYR A 96 0.32 7.41 4.33
N PHE A 97 -0.32 6.59 3.50
CA PHE A 97 -0.82 6.98 2.18
C PHE A 97 -2.17 6.32 1.92
N GLU A 98 -2.95 6.92 1.03
CA GLU A 98 -4.25 6.39 0.57
C GLU A 98 -4.23 6.20 -0.95
N ILE A 99 -4.95 5.21 -1.42
CA ILE A 99 -5.27 5.02 -2.83
C ILE A 99 -6.79 4.98 -2.99
N LYS A 100 -7.30 5.64 -4.01
CA LYS A 100 -8.68 5.56 -4.45
C LYS A 100 -8.73 4.70 -5.70
N CYS A 101 -9.47 3.60 -5.63
CA CYS A 101 -9.47 2.59 -6.69
C CYS A 101 -10.57 2.86 -7.71
N LYS A 102 -10.28 2.60 -8.97
CA LYS A 102 -11.26 2.59 -10.04
C LYS A 102 -11.17 1.31 -10.85
N PHE A 103 -12.29 0.65 -11.08
CA PHE A 103 -12.34 -0.52 -11.95
C PHE A 103 -12.28 -0.12 -13.42
N GLU A 104 -11.47 -0.83 -14.20
CA GLU A 104 -11.43 -0.67 -15.66
C GLU A 104 -12.20 -1.79 -16.38
N ARG A 105 -12.70 -2.78 -15.65
CA ARG A 105 -13.60 -3.84 -16.12
C ARG A 105 -14.64 -4.19 -15.06
N GLU A 106 -15.69 -4.89 -15.47
CA GLU A 106 -16.66 -5.44 -14.54
C GLU A 106 -16.01 -6.44 -13.56
N LEU A 107 -16.36 -6.31 -12.28
CA LEU A 107 -15.84 -7.11 -11.15
C LEU A 107 -16.03 -8.62 -11.33
N ASN A 108 -17.04 -9.04 -12.09
CA ASN A 108 -17.42 -10.45 -12.25
C ASN A 108 -16.43 -11.27 -13.09
N SER A 109 -15.44 -10.63 -13.72
CA SER A 109 -14.43 -11.32 -14.53
C SER A 109 -13.44 -12.17 -13.72
N GLY A 110 -13.43 -12.07 -12.38
CA GLY A 110 -12.52 -12.83 -11.51
C GLY A 110 -11.03 -12.44 -11.65
N MET A 111 -10.72 -11.45 -12.49
CA MET A 111 -9.35 -11.05 -12.85
C MET A 111 -8.91 -9.73 -12.22
N THR A 112 -9.82 -8.98 -11.60
CA THR A 112 -9.48 -7.72 -10.92
C THR A 112 -8.73 -8.02 -9.63
N TYR A 113 -7.53 -7.45 -9.53
CA TYR A 113 -6.63 -7.66 -8.42
C TYR A 113 -6.03 -6.32 -7.99
N MET A 114 -5.99 -6.10 -6.70
CA MET A 114 -5.23 -5.02 -6.10
C MET A 114 -4.48 -5.58 -4.90
N ASN A 115 -3.21 -5.24 -4.79
CA ASN A 115 -2.48 -5.31 -3.55
C ASN A 115 -1.74 -3.99 -3.31
N ILE A 116 -1.78 -3.52 -2.06
CA ILE A 116 -1.07 -2.32 -1.62
C ILE A 116 -0.39 -2.55 -0.28
N GLY A 117 0.73 -1.88 -0.09
CA GLY A 117 1.40 -1.86 1.20
C GLY A 117 2.84 -1.41 1.10
N PHE A 118 3.72 -2.16 1.76
CA PHE A 118 5.12 -1.82 1.93
C PHE A 118 6.03 -2.96 1.52
N LYS A 119 7.07 -2.63 0.74
CA LYS A 119 8.20 -3.49 0.46
C LYS A 119 9.29 -3.23 1.49
N ASN A 120 9.73 -4.27 2.18
CA ASN A 120 10.93 -4.25 3.01
C ASN A 120 12.15 -4.09 2.09
N CYS A 121 12.86 -2.96 2.19
CA CYS A 121 14.00 -2.68 1.32
C CYS A 121 15.24 -3.52 1.67
N THR A 122 15.29 -4.10 2.87
CA THR A 122 16.40 -4.96 3.32
C THR A 122 16.22 -6.38 2.83
N THR A 123 15.03 -6.97 3.00
CA THR A 123 14.77 -8.39 2.70
C THR A 123 14.10 -8.61 1.34
N ASN A 124 13.69 -7.53 0.67
CA ASN A 124 12.96 -7.53 -0.60
C ASN A 124 11.58 -8.23 -0.50
N LYS A 125 11.08 -8.47 0.71
CA LYS A 125 9.75 -9.03 1.01
C LYS A 125 8.68 -7.94 0.97
N HIS A 126 7.42 -8.33 0.80
CA HIS A 126 6.28 -7.42 0.71
C HIS A 126 5.26 -7.72 1.79
N ILE A 127 4.71 -6.66 2.37
CA ILE A 127 3.57 -6.69 3.29
C ILE A 127 2.44 -5.95 2.59
N GLY A 128 1.24 -6.48 2.59
CA GLY A 128 0.17 -5.80 1.90
C GLY A 128 -1.22 -6.30 2.21
N TYR A 129 -2.17 -5.42 1.95
CA TYR A 129 -3.56 -5.77 1.82
C TYR A 129 -3.82 -6.16 0.37
N SER A 130 -4.42 -7.32 0.15
CA SER A 130 -4.83 -7.82 -1.16
C SER A 130 -6.35 -7.90 -1.25
N HIS A 131 -6.89 -7.55 -2.41
CA HIS A 131 -8.25 -7.87 -2.78
C HIS A 131 -8.27 -8.51 -4.17
N ILE A 132 -8.83 -9.71 -4.26
CA ILE A 132 -9.02 -10.45 -5.52
C ILE A 132 -10.48 -10.88 -5.62
N SER A 133 -11.19 -10.38 -6.63
CA SER A 133 -12.62 -10.70 -6.83
C SER A 133 -13.45 -10.43 -5.54
N LYS A 134 -13.84 -11.46 -4.80
CA LYS A 134 -14.64 -11.39 -3.56
C LYS A 134 -13.84 -11.65 -2.27
N PHE A 135 -12.53 -11.85 -2.36
CA PHE A 135 -11.68 -12.20 -1.23
C PHE A 135 -10.76 -11.05 -0.89
N ALA A 136 -10.73 -10.70 0.39
CA ALA A 136 -9.84 -9.70 0.96
C ALA A 136 -8.92 -10.38 1.96
N THR A 137 -7.61 -10.14 1.84
CA THR A 137 -6.60 -10.72 2.73
C THR A 137 -5.54 -9.71 3.12
N ILE A 138 -4.91 -9.95 4.27
CA ILE A 138 -3.71 -9.24 4.71
C ILE A 138 -2.54 -10.23 4.69
N CYS A 139 -1.48 -9.90 3.95
CA CYS A 139 -0.27 -10.72 3.81
C CYS A 139 0.87 -10.13 4.64
N ASN A 140 1.60 -10.99 5.36
CA ASN A 140 2.84 -10.62 6.06
C ASN A 140 4.08 -10.76 5.16
N GLU A 141 5.27 -10.43 5.68
CA GLU A 141 6.55 -10.55 4.94
C GLU A 141 6.88 -11.99 4.52
N ASN A 142 6.37 -13.00 5.22
CA ASN A 142 6.68 -14.41 4.99
C ASN A 142 5.73 -15.06 3.96
N CYS A 143 5.61 -14.45 2.79
CA CYS A 143 4.79 -14.95 1.67
C CYS A 143 5.12 -16.38 1.22
N GLU A 144 6.28 -16.94 1.59
CA GLU A 144 6.66 -18.33 1.29
C GLU A 144 5.72 -19.38 1.93
N SER A 145 4.96 -19.03 2.97
CA SER A 145 4.02 -19.93 3.63
C SER A 145 2.54 -19.65 3.35
N PHE A 146 2.21 -18.72 2.45
CA PHE A 146 0.82 -18.25 2.24
C PHE A 146 0.12 -17.82 3.54
N GLN A 147 0.86 -17.30 4.53
CA GLN A 147 0.22 -16.81 5.76
C GLN A 147 -0.47 -15.47 5.47
N SER A 148 -1.67 -15.58 4.91
CA SER A 148 -2.60 -14.50 4.68
C SER A 148 -3.75 -14.60 5.68
N PHE A 149 -4.13 -13.46 6.25
CA PHE A 149 -5.27 -13.37 7.16
C PHE A 149 -6.49 -12.93 6.35
N GLU A 150 -7.49 -13.80 6.23
CA GLU A 150 -8.75 -13.46 5.58
C GLU A 150 -9.50 -12.38 6.37
N LEU A 151 -10.08 -11.43 5.65
CA LEU A 151 -10.94 -10.40 6.23
C LEU A 151 -12.38 -10.69 5.85
N GLU A 152 -13.21 -10.95 6.85
CA GLU A 152 -14.63 -11.15 6.67
C GLU A 152 -15.33 -9.82 6.35
N ASN A 153 -16.35 -9.88 5.48
CA ASN A 153 -17.26 -8.77 5.19
C ASN A 153 -16.61 -7.50 4.60
N ILE A 154 -15.43 -7.63 4.02
CA ILE A 154 -14.84 -6.56 3.21
C ILE A 154 -15.38 -6.66 1.79
N SER A 155 -15.93 -5.56 1.29
CA SER A 155 -16.31 -5.42 -0.12
C SER A 155 -15.39 -4.42 -0.79
N TRP A 156 -15.13 -4.60 -2.09
CA TRP A 156 -14.37 -3.65 -2.88
C TRP A 156 -15.26 -3.05 -3.96
N ASN A 157 -15.53 -1.76 -3.83
CA ASN A 157 -16.36 -0.99 -4.73
C ASN A 157 -15.54 0.05 -5.49
N ASN A 158 -16.14 0.53 -6.59
CA ASN A 158 -15.53 1.59 -7.38
C ASN A 158 -15.45 2.87 -6.54
N ASN A 159 -14.33 3.56 -6.58
CA ASN A 159 -14.00 4.74 -5.78
C ASN A 159 -13.79 4.51 -4.28
N ASP A 160 -13.75 3.26 -3.80
CA ASP A 160 -13.31 2.99 -2.43
C ASP A 160 -11.88 3.49 -2.22
N ILE A 161 -11.64 4.00 -1.01
CA ILE A 161 -10.34 4.52 -0.58
C ILE A 161 -9.72 3.52 0.37
N PHE A 162 -8.56 2.98 0.00
CA PHE A 162 -7.76 2.11 0.85
C PHE A 162 -6.52 2.86 1.33
N GLY A 163 -6.09 2.61 2.55
CA GLY A 163 -4.90 3.26 3.10
C GLY A 163 -3.99 2.29 3.80
N CYS A 164 -2.70 2.64 3.80
CA CYS A 164 -1.62 1.86 4.38
C CYS A 164 -0.85 2.74 5.36
N GLY A 165 -0.82 2.32 6.63
CA GLY A 165 -0.06 2.99 7.67
C GLY A 165 1.11 2.15 8.15
N LEU A 166 2.27 2.77 8.29
CA LEU A 166 3.48 2.20 8.87
C LEU A 166 3.84 2.99 10.12
N VAL A 167 4.05 2.28 11.23
CA VAL A 167 4.36 2.90 12.53
C VAL A 167 5.69 2.38 13.05
N TYR A 168 6.63 3.30 13.23
CA TYR A 168 7.88 3.04 13.94
C TYR A 168 7.75 3.40 15.42
N PRO A 169 8.22 2.54 16.32
CA PRO A 169 8.29 2.84 17.74
C PRO A 169 9.51 3.71 18.09
N PRO A 170 9.50 4.38 19.25
CA PRO A 170 10.64 5.16 19.72
C PRO A 170 11.82 4.26 20.13
N ILE A 171 13.05 4.69 19.81
CA ILE A 171 14.28 3.90 19.96
C ILE A 171 14.68 3.71 21.44
N ASN A 172 14.52 4.74 22.28
CA ASN A 172 15.08 4.76 23.64
C ASN A 172 14.20 4.09 24.71
N LYS A 173 13.23 3.26 24.32
CA LYS A 173 12.35 2.54 25.27
C LYS A 173 12.65 1.05 25.20
N ILE A 174 13.38 0.57 26.20
CA ILE A 174 13.92 -0.80 26.42
C ILE A 174 12.91 -1.95 26.19
N SER A 175 11.61 -1.68 26.10
CA SER A 175 10.66 -2.68 25.61
C SER A 175 10.68 -2.70 24.08
N TYR A 176 11.35 -3.70 23.49
CA TYR A 176 11.28 -4.07 22.08
C TYR A 176 9.87 -3.89 21.52
N LYS A 177 9.66 -2.79 20.80
CA LYS A 177 8.48 -2.66 19.96
C LYS A 177 9.01 -2.75 18.55
N PHE A 178 8.47 -3.69 17.83
CA PHE A 178 8.70 -3.81 16.41
C PHE A 178 7.85 -2.76 15.69
N PRO A 179 8.27 -2.30 14.50
CA PRO A 179 7.38 -1.56 13.62
C PRO A 179 6.13 -2.36 13.33
N TYR A 180 5.05 -1.69 12.95
CA TYR A 180 3.84 -2.37 12.52
C TYR A 180 3.17 -1.68 11.36
N VAL A 181 2.48 -2.48 10.55
CA VAL A 181 1.62 -2.02 9.45
C VAL A 181 0.16 -2.17 9.84
N PHE A 182 -0.68 -1.23 9.42
CA PHE A 182 -2.13 -1.36 9.47
C PHE A 182 -2.76 -0.87 8.18
N PHE A 183 -3.98 -1.32 7.92
CA PHE A 183 -4.73 -0.97 6.72
C PHE A 183 -6.04 -0.33 7.08
N THR A 184 -6.55 0.50 6.16
CA THR A 184 -7.83 1.17 6.32
C THR A 184 -8.64 1.09 5.04
N GLN A 185 -9.96 1.08 5.16
CA GLN A 185 -10.90 1.27 4.07
C GLN A 185 -11.87 2.41 4.43
N ASN A 186 -12.02 3.37 3.52
CA ASN A 186 -12.90 4.52 3.66
C ASN A 186 -12.72 5.29 4.98
N GLY A 187 -11.47 5.35 5.45
CA GLY A 187 -11.07 6.05 6.69
C GLY A 187 -11.27 5.25 7.98
N ASN A 188 -11.66 3.98 7.91
CA ASN A 188 -11.76 3.07 9.06
C ASN A 188 -10.70 1.98 8.97
N GLN A 189 -10.10 1.60 10.10
CA GLN A 189 -9.15 0.48 10.11
C GLN A 189 -9.86 -0.83 9.76
N ILE A 190 -9.20 -1.66 8.95
CA ILE A 190 -9.64 -3.02 8.61
C ILE A 190 -8.65 -4.03 9.18
N GLY A 191 -9.17 -5.13 9.74
CA GLY A 191 -8.35 -6.16 10.38
C GLY A 191 -7.50 -5.67 11.56
N LYS A 192 -6.59 -6.53 11.99
CA LYS A 192 -5.54 -6.23 12.99
C LYS A 192 -4.28 -5.67 12.31
N GLY A 193 -3.39 -5.08 13.11
CA GLY A 193 -2.07 -4.70 12.61
C GLY A 193 -1.19 -5.93 12.35
N ILE A 194 -0.15 -5.76 11.55
CA ILE A 194 0.92 -6.76 11.40
C ILE A 194 2.17 -6.26 12.09
N LEU A 195 2.69 -7.04 13.03
CA LEU A 195 3.95 -6.75 13.70
C LEU A 195 5.13 -7.19 12.82
N LEU A 196 6.06 -6.28 12.52
CA LEU A 196 7.19 -6.52 11.62
C LEU A 196 8.40 -7.03 12.41
N LYS A 197 8.51 -8.35 12.55
CA LYS A 197 9.52 -9.00 13.39
C LYS A 197 10.93 -8.94 12.81
N GLU A 198 11.05 -8.82 11.49
CA GLU A 198 12.34 -8.60 10.84
C GLU A 198 12.75 -7.15 11.02
N ILE A 199 13.97 -6.91 11.50
CA ILE A 199 14.48 -5.57 11.71
C ILE A 199 14.81 -4.99 10.35
N SER A 200 13.88 -4.21 9.81
CA SER A 200 14.15 -3.27 8.72
C SER A 200 13.77 -1.87 9.15
N ASP A 201 14.68 -0.95 8.90
CA ASP A 201 14.44 0.46 9.13
C ASP A 201 13.86 1.13 7.89
N ILE A 202 13.68 0.43 6.76
CA ILE A 202 13.35 1.06 5.47
C ILE A 202 12.28 0.28 4.73
N TYR A 203 11.12 0.92 4.56
CA TYR A 203 9.97 0.36 3.85
C TYR A 203 9.53 1.26 2.70
N LYS A 204 9.35 0.72 1.51
CA LYS A 204 8.93 1.47 0.33
C LYS A 204 7.46 1.20 -0.01
N PRO A 205 6.61 2.24 -0.15
CA PRO A 205 5.24 2.05 -0.63
C PRO A 205 5.21 1.37 -2.00
N TYR A 206 4.26 0.44 -2.17
CA TYR A 206 4.01 -0.19 -3.46
C TYR A 206 2.53 -0.43 -3.73
N ALA A 207 2.23 -0.66 -5.01
CA ALA A 207 0.97 -1.21 -5.49
C ALA A 207 1.25 -2.38 -6.45
N TRP A 208 0.33 -3.34 -6.52
CA TRP A 208 0.36 -4.45 -7.47
C TRP A 208 -1.05 -4.60 -8.05
N LEU A 209 -1.23 -4.25 -9.32
CA LEU A 209 -2.55 -3.93 -9.87
C LEU A 209 -2.87 -4.74 -11.13
N ARG A 210 -4.12 -5.19 -11.25
CA ARG A 210 -4.69 -5.82 -12.46
C ARG A 210 -6.13 -5.36 -12.66
N CYS A 211 -6.43 -4.85 -13.85
CA CYS A 211 -7.76 -4.37 -14.24
C CYS A 211 -8.33 -3.23 -13.36
N CYS A 212 -7.47 -2.50 -12.66
CA CYS A 212 -7.85 -1.35 -11.85
C CYS A 212 -6.82 -0.22 -11.93
N SER A 213 -7.34 1.01 -12.01
CA SER A 213 -6.58 2.25 -11.92
C SER A 213 -6.62 2.76 -10.48
N ILE A 214 -5.64 3.58 -10.10
CA ILE A 214 -5.60 4.21 -8.78
C ILE A 214 -5.24 5.69 -8.86
N GLU A 215 -5.90 6.48 -8.03
CA GLU A 215 -5.48 7.83 -7.66
C GLU A 215 -4.89 7.76 -6.25
N THR A 216 -3.65 8.18 -6.05
CA THR A 216 -2.97 8.11 -4.76
C THR A 216 -2.96 9.46 -4.07
N ASN A 217 -3.02 9.44 -2.75
CA ASN A 217 -2.73 10.56 -1.88
C ASN A 217 -1.56 10.16 -0.99
N PHE A 218 -0.36 10.68 -1.28
CA PHE A 218 0.82 10.50 -0.42
C PHE A 218 0.88 11.52 0.74
N GLY A 219 -0.12 12.40 0.87
CA GLY A 219 -0.12 13.49 1.84
C GLY A 219 0.69 14.70 1.40
N ASN A 220 0.96 14.83 0.10
CA ASN A 220 1.70 15.95 -0.50
C ASN A 220 0.99 17.30 -0.27
N ASN A 221 -0.35 17.31 -0.29
CA ASN A 221 -1.17 18.50 -0.01
C ASN A 221 -2.42 18.12 0.80
N LEU A 222 -2.28 18.06 2.13
CA LEU A 222 -3.39 17.70 3.03
C LEU A 222 -4.45 18.78 3.21
N GLU A 223 -4.19 20.02 2.78
CA GLU A 223 -5.16 21.11 2.86
C GLU A 223 -6.24 20.95 1.79
N SER A 224 -5.84 20.70 0.54
CA SER A 224 -6.77 20.48 -0.57
C SER A 224 -7.21 19.02 -0.71
N LYS A 225 -6.36 18.07 -0.33
CA LYS A 225 -6.60 16.62 -0.43
C LYS A 225 -6.33 15.95 0.92
N PRO A 226 -7.17 16.20 1.94
CA PRO A 226 -7.01 15.55 3.24
C PRO A 226 -7.18 14.04 3.13
N PHE A 227 -6.49 13.30 3.99
CA PHE A 227 -6.75 11.88 4.15
C PHE A 227 -8.18 11.64 4.64
N LYS A 228 -8.80 10.55 4.17
CA LYS A 228 -10.06 10.06 4.73
C LYS A 228 -9.84 9.54 6.15
N TYR A 229 -8.72 8.86 6.39
CA TYR A 229 -8.33 8.42 7.72
C TYR A 229 -7.85 9.58 8.60
N ARG A 230 -8.41 9.67 9.82
CA ARG A 230 -8.05 10.71 10.79
C ARG A 230 -6.79 10.31 11.54
N ILE A 231 -5.62 10.58 10.95
CA ILE A 231 -4.31 10.32 11.55
C ILE A 231 -4.19 10.85 12.98
N SER A 232 -4.72 12.04 13.27
CA SER A 232 -4.69 12.64 14.62
C SER A 232 -5.42 11.82 15.69
N LYS A 233 -6.32 10.92 15.28
CA LYS A 233 -7.05 10.00 16.16
C LYS A 233 -6.45 8.60 16.22
N HIS A 234 -5.38 8.32 15.46
CA HIS A 234 -4.75 7.01 15.47
C HIS A 234 -4.23 6.67 16.87
N SER A 235 -4.67 5.58 17.48
CA SER A 235 -4.16 5.03 18.75
C SER A 235 -3.16 3.90 18.49
N ILE A 236 -2.21 3.67 19.40
CA ILE A 236 -1.27 2.55 19.23
C ILE A 236 -2.07 1.26 19.32
N LEU A 237 -1.86 0.37 18.35
CA LEU A 237 -2.58 -0.90 18.31
C LEU A 237 -2.15 -1.79 19.47
N LYS A 238 -3.13 -2.54 19.98
CA LYS A 238 -2.94 -3.53 21.04
C LYS A 238 -3.06 -4.96 20.52
N GLU A 239 -3.63 -5.11 19.33
CA GLU A 239 -3.90 -6.40 18.69
C GLU A 239 -3.19 -6.45 17.35
N PHE A 240 -2.50 -7.57 17.14
CA PHE A 240 -1.78 -7.89 15.93
C PHE A 240 -2.13 -9.31 15.50
N TYR A 241 -1.94 -9.61 14.22
CA TYR A 241 -1.92 -10.98 13.73
C TYR A 241 -0.60 -11.69 14.12
#